data_AF-A0A3Q1EQU9-F1
#
_entry.id   AF-A0A3Q1EQU9-F1
#
_cell.length_a   1.000
_cell.length_b   1.000
_cell.length_c   1.000
_cell.angle_alpha   90.00
_cell.angle_beta   90.00
_cell.angle_gamma   90.00
#
_symmetry.space_group_name_H-M   'P 1'
#
loop_
_entity.id
_entity.type
_entity.pdbx_description
1 polymer ?
#
loop_
_entity_poly.entity_id
_entity_poly.type
_entity_poly.pdbx_seq_one_letter_code
_entity_poly.pdbx_strand_id
1 'polypeptide(L)'
;SNGRFFLYVIKMHWPWLWITLCCLYPAAVYGGKVLVFPVDGSHWVNMKVIVEELHSRGHQVSVVRGSDSWYIKETSPFYTSITVDTGSGFDEDFITEFVTQLLEIQREGQSTWTRLKLELETAQRVAEMHDKISKMLEMMFENKELIQSLHDAKYDLVLTDPAMPPGVILAHYLQLPLVLNVRWTTHGEGHCAIAPTPLSYVPLTGTELSDKMNFLERVLNVLVLAFSEYQISQYVLPSYAGLLKKYFGPDVDLLSLFQAADLWLMRADFVFEFPRPTMPNVVYIGGFQCKPAKPLPQHFEEFVQSSGEHGVIIMSLGTLIAELPHDLADEIASAFAQLPQKVIWRYKGSRPSILGNNTLLVDWMPQSDLLGHPKTKLFVAHGGTNGVQEAIYYGVPIIGLPLIFDQRDNLLRIKVRGAGKIVDFSTMNEDIFFQAIQKVLTEPSYRMNMQRLSRLHRDQPIKPMDNALFWIEFVMRHKSAAHLRTESYRMPWYSYHSVDVMLVLAGVVLIILFTFAAFIKCLCSACLKRKSKRD
;
A
#
# COMPACT_ATOMS: atom_id res chain seq x y z
N SER A 1 -41.93 58.07 -33.61
CA SER A 1 -41.43 56.85 -34.27
C SER A 1 -40.72 55.99 -33.23
N ASN A 2 -41.25 54.79 -33.00
CA ASN A 2 -40.89 53.86 -31.92
C ASN A 2 -39.46 53.28 -31.98
N GLY A 3 -38.58 53.83 -32.83
CA GLY A 3 -37.21 53.34 -33.03
C GLY A 3 -36.18 53.84 -32.00
N ARG A 4 -36.40 54.99 -31.36
CA ARG A 4 -35.40 55.57 -30.42
C ARG A 4 -35.46 55.00 -29.01
N PHE A 5 -36.61 54.48 -28.57
CA PHE A 5 -36.74 53.84 -27.25
C PHE A 5 -36.18 52.41 -27.26
N PHE A 6 -36.31 51.69 -28.39
CA PHE A 6 -35.79 50.33 -28.55
C PHE A 6 -34.25 50.29 -28.55
N LEU A 7 -33.60 51.30 -29.16
CA LEU A 7 -32.14 51.44 -29.19
C LEU A 7 -31.53 51.79 -27.82
N TYR A 8 -32.29 52.43 -26.93
CA TYR A 8 -31.81 52.77 -25.58
C TYR A 8 -31.88 51.58 -24.62
N VAL A 9 -32.93 50.76 -24.73
CA VAL A 9 -33.07 49.52 -23.94
C VAL A 9 -32.01 48.48 -24.37
N ILE A 10 -31.71 48.36 -25.67
CA ILE A 10 -30.67 47.43 -26.15
C ILE A 10 -29.25 47.84 -25.69
N LYS A 11 -28.96 49.15 -25.60
CA LYS A 11 -27.66 49.63 -25.09
C LYS A 11 -27.49 49.46 -23.57
N MET A 12 -28.58 49.43 -22.81
CA MET A 12 -28.54 49.36 -21.34
C MET A 12 -28.39 47.93 -20.80
N HIS A 13 -28.66 46.90 -21.61
CA HIS A 13 -28.48 45.49 -21.23
C HIS A 13 -27.16 44.87 -21.69
N TRP A 14 -26.40 45.54 -22.56
CA TRP A 14 -25.09 45.06 -23.00
C TRP A 14 -24.11 44.83 -21.84
N PRO A 15 -23.94 45.75 -20.86
CA PRO A 15 -23.00 45.52 -19.75
C PRO A 15 -23.41 44.31 -18.91
N TRP A 16 -24.72 44.12 -18.69
CA TRP A 16 -25.25 42.99 -17.92
C TRP A 16 -25.09 41.66 -18.65
N LEU A 17 -25.25 41.65 -19.98
CA LEU A 17 -25.01 40.47 -20.81
C LEU A 17 -23.53 40.04 -20.76
N TRP A 18 -22.61 41.01 -20.82
CA TRP A 18 -21.17 40.76 -20.68
C TRP A 18 -20.78 40.39 -19.26
N ILE A 19 -21.40 40.96 -18.22
CA ILE A 19 -21.20 40.55 -16.83
C ILE A 19 -21.73 39.11 -16.63
N THR A 20 -22.89 38.76 -17.17
CA THR A 20 -23.36 37.37 -17.14
C THR A 20 -22.48 36.44 -17.97
N LEU A 21 -21.95 36.85 -19.13
CA LEU A 21 -20.99 36.04 -19.91
C LEU A 21 -19.62 35.92 -19.22
N CYS A 22 -19.18 36.94 -18.47
CA CYS A 22 -17.98 36.91 -17.65
C CYS A 22 -18.17 36.08 -16.37
N CYS A 23 -19.37 36.07 -15.78
CA CYS A 23 -19.75 35.18 -14.67
C CYS A 23 -20.12 33.75 -15.13
N LEU A 24 -20.38 33.57 -16.43
CA LEU A 24 -20.56 32.29 -17.13
C LEU A 24 -19.30 31.88 -17.88
N TYR A 25 -18.11 32.41 -17.53
CA TYR A 25 -16.92 31.61 -17.78
C TYR A 25 -17.17 30.31 -17.01
N PRO A 26 -17.34 29.14 -17.68
CA PRO A 26 -17.20 27.90 -16.94
C PRO A 26 -15.86 28.06 -16.23
N ALA A 27 -15.85 27.94 -14.89
CA ALA A 27 -14.60 27.84 -14.17
C ALA A 27 -13.76 26.89 -15.00
N ALA A 28 -12.64 27.38 -15.56
CA ALA A 28 -11.85 26.58 -16.48
C ALA A 28 -11.42 25.37 -15.66
N VAL A 29 -12.16 24.27 -15.80
CA VAL A 29 -11.85 23.02 -15.14
C VAL A 29 -10.62 22.57 -15.90
N TYR A 30 -9.44 22.85 -15.33
CA TYR A 30 -8.17 22.41 -15.87
C TYR A 30 -8.11 20.89 -15.70
N GLY A 31 -8.82 20.18 -16.58
CA GLY A 31 -8.76 18.74 -16.70
C GLY A 31 -7.39 18.35 -17.23
N GLY A 32 -6.53 17.86 -16.34
CA GLY A 32 -5.26 17.23 -16.70
C GLY A 32 -5.44 15.84 -17.33
N LYS A 33 -4.42 15.38 -18.05
CA LYS A 33 -4.32 14.06 -18.65
C LYS A 33 -3.43 13.15 -17.79
N VAL A 34 -4.00 12.07 -17.26
CA VAL A 34 -3.32 11.15 -16.35
C VAL A 34 -3.09 9.82 -17.05
N LEU A 35 -1.82 9.40 -17.15
CA LEU A 35 -1.47 8.04 -17.54
C LEU A 35 -1.43 7.17 -16.29
N VAL A 36 -2.24 6.13 -16.25
CA VAL A 36 -2.34 5.20 -15.14
C VAL A 36 -1.70 3.88 -15.51
N PHE A 37 -0.75 3.44 -14.69
CA PHE A 37 -0.15 2.11 -14.80
C PHE A 37 -0.45 1.31 -13.51
N PRO A 38 -1.50 0.49 -13.49
CA PRO A 38 -1.94 -0.22 -12.30
C PRO A 38 -1.25 -1.59 -12.16
N VAL A 39 -1.46 -2.20 -11.00
CA VAL A 39 -1.38 -3.66 -10.80
C VAL A 39 -2.81 -4.19 -10.69
N ASP A 40 -3.12 -5.34 -11.32
CA ASP A 40 -4.46 -5.94 -11.31
C ASP A 40 -4.84 -6.48 -9.90
N GLY A 41 -6.00 -7.12 -9.78
CA GLY A 41 -6.45 -7.66 -8.50
C GLY A 41 -6.94 -6.57 -7.53
N SER A 42 -6.65 -6.76 -6.24
CA SER A 42 -7.06 -5.83 -5.18
C SER A 42 -6.42 -4.45 -5.28
N HIS A 43 -5.25 -4.36 -5.93
CA HIS A 43 -4.54 -3.12 -6.19
C HIS A 43 -5.35 -2.20 -7.11
N TRP A 44 -5.82 -2.74 -8.24
CA TRP A 44 -6.70 -2.05 -9.18
C TRP A 44 -8.05 -1.69 -8.57
N VAL A 45 -8.72 -2.60 -7.85
CA VAL A 45 -10.04 -2.31 -7.24
C VAL A 45 -10.00 -1.03 -6.40
N ASN A 46 -8.90 -0.79 -5.69
CA ASN A 46 -8.70 0.39 -4.86
C ASN A 46 -8.23 1.62 -5.67
N MET A 47 -7.29 1.42 -6.60
CA MET A 47 -6.81 2.49 -7.49
C MET A 47 -7.92 3.04 -8.40
N LYS A 48 -8.86 2.19 -8.83
CA LYS A 48 -10.02 2.54 -9.62
C LYS A 48 -10.88 3.62 -8.93
N VAL A 49 -10.95 3.60 -7.59
CA VAL A 49 -11.69 4.64 -6.85
C VAL A 49 -11.05 6.02 -7.08
N ILE A 50 -9.72 6.11 -7.16
CA ILE A 50 -9.02 7.37 -7.50
C ILE A 50 -9.29 7.74 -8.96
N VAL A 51 -9.26 6.76 -9.88
CA VAL A 51 -9.55 6.98 -11.31
C VAL A 51 -10.96 7.55 -11.51
N GLU A 52 -11.97 6.99 -10.83
CA GLU A 52 -13.35 7.46 -10.89
C GLU A 52 -13.49 8.89 -10.36
N GLU A 53 -12.78 9.26 -9.28
CA GLU A 53 -12.80 10.63 -8.74
C GLU A 53 -11.99 11.62 -9.60
N LEU A 54 -10.89 11.19 -10.23
CA LEU A 54 -10.18 12.02 -11.21
C LEU A 54 -11.10 12.30 -12.41
N HIS A 55 -11.78 11.28 -12.92
CA HIS A 55 -12.75 11.43 -14.01
C HIS A 55 -13.90 12.37 -13.62
N SER A 56 -14.45 12.23 -12.40
CA SER A 56 -15.54 13.10 -11.92
C SER A 56 -15.14 14.58 -11.81
N ARG A 57 -13.85 14.86 -11.64
CA ARG A 57 -13.26 16.21 -11.65
C ARG A 57 -12.86 16.71 -13.05
N GLY A 58 -13.17 15.96 -14.10
CA GLY A 58 -12.93 16.36 -15.49
C GLY A 58 -11.54 16.01 -16.04
N HIS A 59 -10.76 15.20 -15.33
CA HIS A 59 -9.48 14.69 -15.84
C HIS A 59 -9.70 13.61 -16.91
N GLN A 60 -8.84 13.61 -17.92
CA GLN A 60 -8.78 12.53 -18.90
C GLN A 60 -7.85 11.44 -18.37
N VAL A 61 -8.35 10.23 -18.19
CA VAL A 61 -7.58 9.12 -17.63
C VAL A 61 -7.39 8.06 -18.69
N SER A 62 -6.14 7.67 -18.93
CA SER A 62 -5.79 6.53 -19.77
C SER A 62 -5.14 5.45 -18.92
N VAL A 63 -5.60 4.21 -19.02
CA VAL A 63 -5.13 3.08 -18.20
C VAL A 63 -4.41 2.08 -19.09
N VAL A 64 -3.13 1.82 -18.79
CA VAL A 64 -2.38 0.74 -19.42
C VAL A 64 -2.80 -0.59 -18.80
N ARG A 65 -3.15 -1.58 -19.62
CA ARG A 65 -3.50 -2.94 -19.16
C ARG A 65 -2.91 -4.02 -20.08
N GLY A 66 -2.64 -5.19 -19.53
CA GLY A 66 -2.32 -6.39 -20.31
C GLY A 66 -3.57 -6.94 -20.98
N SER A 67 -3.45 -7.70 -22.07
CA SER A 67 -4.58 -8.39 -22.71
C SER A 67 -5.22 -9.47 -21.79
N ASP A 68 -4.48 -9.92 -20.78
CA ASP A 68 -4.85 -10.92 -19.77
C ASP A 68 -5.43 -10.32 -18.46
N SER A 69 -5.58 -9.01 -18.37
CA SER A 69 -6.15 -8.36 -17.17
C SER A 69 -7.59 -8.80 -16.87
N TRP A 70 -7.87 -9.18 -15.63
CA TRP A 70 -9.14 -9.78 -15.21
C TRP A 70 -10.10 -8.80 -14.51
N TYR A 71 -9.62 -7.89 -13.65
CA TYR A 71 -10.46 -6.81 -13.09
C TYR A 71 -10.38 -5.51 -13.90
N ILE A 72 -9.29 -5.23 -14.60
CA ILE A 72 -9.16 -4.03 -15.43
C ILE A 72 -9.88 -4.29 -16.76
N LYS A 73 -11.05 -3.68 -16.97
CA LYS A 73 -11.84 -3.89 -18.19
C LYS A 73 -11.30 -3.03 -19.34
N GLU A 74 -11.37 -3.55 -20.55
CA GLU A 74 -11.01 -2.79 -21.76
C GLU A 74 -11.95 -1.59 -21.96
N THR A 75 -13.26 -1.78 -21.76
CA THR A 75 -14.24 -0.71 -21.87
C THR A 75 -14.64 -0.17 -20.50
N SER A 76 -14.66 1.15 -20.37
CA SER A 76 -15.03 1.85 -19.14
C SER A 76 -15.55 3.25 -19.46
N PRO A 77 -16.59 3.74 -18.76
CA PRO A 77 -16.99 5.14 -18.88
C PRO A 77 -16.00 6.11 -18.22
N PHE A 78 -15.09 5.60 -17.37
CA PHE A 78 -14.21 6.43 -16.52
C PHE A 78 -12.81 6.64 -17.08
N TYR A 79 -12.37 5.82 -18.04
CA TYR A 79 -11.03 5.89 -18.62
C TYR A 79 -10.98 5.27 -20.01
N THR A 80 -9.95 5.63 -20.78
CA THR A 80 -9.60 4.95 -22.04
C THR A 80 -8.53 3.89 -21.77
N SER A 81 -8.72 2.66 -22.26
CA SER A 81 -7.72 1.60 -22.11
C SER A 81 -6.62 1.69 -23.17
N ILE A 82 -5.40 1.37 -22.79
CA ILE A 82 -4.26 1.10 -23.68
C ILE A 82 -3.88 -0.36 -23.45
N THR A 83 -4.29 -1.22 -24.36
CA THR A 83 -4.05 -2.67 -24.26
C THR A 83 -2.67 -3.00 -24.81
N VAL A 84 -1.89 -3.72 -24.02
CA VAL A 84 -0.62 -4.32 -24.42
C VAL A 84 -0.88 -5.80 -24.69
N ASP A 85 -0.68 -6.25 -25.93
CA ASP A 85 -1.07 -7.59 -26.44
C ASP A 85 -0.22 -8.75 -25.90
N THR A 86 0.52 -8.53 -24.82
CA THR A 86 1.40 -9.50 -24.20
C THR A 86 0.96 -9.71 -22.77
N GLY A 87 0.95 -10.96 -22.32
CA GLY A 87 0.59 -11.28 -20.95
C GLY A 87 1.40 -10.44 -19.97
N SER A 88 0.73 -9.81 -19.02
CA SER A 88 1.32 -8.97 -17.97
C SER A 88 2.30 -9.74 -17.07
N GLY A 89 2.28 -11.07 -17.16
CA GLY A 89 3.02 -11.97 -16.27
C GLY A 89 2.34 -12.17 -14.93
N PHE A 90 1.16 -11.59 -14.76
CA PHE A 90 0.36 -11.54 -13.54
C PHE A 90 -1.11 -11.67 -13.94
N ASP A 91 -1.51 -12.88 -14.33
CA ASP A 91 -2.89 -13.25 -14.68
C ASP A 91 -3.58 -14.02 -13.53
N GLU A 92 -4.88 -14.28 -13.69
CA GLU A 92 -5.72 -14.91 -12.65
C GLU A 92 -5.26 -16.34 -12.36
N ASP A 93 -4.83 -17.08 -13.38
CA ASP A 93 -4.38 -18.47 -13.27
C ASP A 93 -3.06 -18.55 -12.50
N PHE A 94 -2.07 -17.71 -12.85
CA PHE A 94 -0.79 -17.63 -12.16
C PHE A 94 -0.97 -17.31 -10.67
N ILE A 95 -1.84 -16.34 -10.36
CA ILE A 95 -2.08 -15.97 -8.96
C ILE A 95 -2.84 -17.07 -8.21
N THR A 96 -3.79 -17.73 -8.86
CA THR A 96 -4.51 -18.86 -8.27
C THR A 96 -3.56 -20.01 -7.93
N GLU A 97 -2.67 -20.37 -8.87
CA GLU A 97 -1.65 -21.41 -8.65
C GLU A 97 -0.70 -21.00 -7.52
N PHE A 98 -0.20 -19.77 -7.54
CA PHE A 98 0.74 -19.27 -6.53
C PHE A 98 0.12 -19.28 -5.12
N VAL A 99 -1.11 -18.77 -4.99
CA VAL A 99 -1.83 -18.77 -3.70
C VAL A 99 -2.10 -20.19 -3.22
N THR A 100 -2.52 -21.08 -4.11
CA THR A 100 -2.77 -22.50 -3.77
C THR A 100 -1.51 -23.16 -3.22
N GLN A 101 -0.38 -22.99 -3.90
CA GLN A 101 0.91 -23.53 -3.47
C GLN A 101 1.34 -23.00 -2.10
N LEU A 102 1.17 -21.69 -1.84
CA LEU A 102 1.48 -21.09 -0.54
C LEU A 102 0.60 -21.68 0.58
N LEU A 103 -0.68 -21.87 0.32
CA LEU A 103 -1.61 -22.47 1.28
C LEU A 103 -1.24 -23.93 1.57
N GLU A 104 -0.91 -24.72 0.56
CA GLU A 104 -0.47 -26.11 0.73
C GLU A 104 0.78 -26.20 1.62
N ILE A 105 1.79 -25.36 1.35
CA ILE A 105 3.00 -25.32 2.16
C ILE A 105 2.67 -24.93 3.61
N GLN A 106 1.82 -23.92 3.83
CA GLN A 106 1.44 -23.50 5.18
C GLN A 106 0.72 -24.60 5.98
N ARG A 107 0.02 -25.53 5.32
CA ARG A 107 -0.63 -26.67 5.97
C ARG A 107 0.35 -27.71 6.50
N GLU A 108 1.62 -27.67 6.07
CA GLU A 108 2.68 -28.51 6.64
C GLU A 108 3.05 -28.11 8.09
N GLY A 109 2.54 -26.96 8.57
CA GLY A 109 2.71 -26.49 9.94
C GLY A 109 3.72 -25.34 10.08
N GLN A 110 4.11 -25.01 11.33
CA GLN A 110 4.94 -23.84 11.63
C GLN A 110 6.43 -24.16 11.82
N SER A 111 6.95 -25.14 11.08
CA SER A 111 8.37 -25.52 11.19
C SER A 111 9.28 -24.50 10.49
N THR A 112 10.56 -24.40 10.92
CA THR A 112 11.58 -23.60 10.22
C THR A 112 11.74 -24.04 8.76
N TRP A 113 11.54 -25.33 8.47
CA TRP A 113 11.58 -25.86 7.11
C TRP A 113 10.41 -25.36 6.27
N THR A 114 9.21 -25.35 6.82
CA THR A 114 8.02 -24.79 6.16
C THR A 114 8.22 -23.30 5.84
N ARG A 115 8.79 -22.54 6.79
CA ARG A 115 9.12 -21.12 6.57
C ARG A 115 10.12 -20.93 5.43
N LEU A 116 11.17 -21.75 5.37
CA LEU A 116 12.16 -21.71 4.29
C LEU A 116 11.53 -22.08 2.94
N LYS A 117 10.68 -23.11 2.89
CA LYS A 117 9.96 -23.52 1.68
C LYS A 117 9.06 -22.39 1.16
N LEU A 118 8.34 -21.70 2.04
CA LEU A 118 7.53 -20.52 1.68
C LEU A 118 8.39 -19.40 1.07
N GLU A 119 9.54 -19.10 1.68
CA GLU A 119 10.45 -18.06 1.19
C GLU A 119 11.04 -18.40 -0.18
N LEU A 120 11.44 -19.66 -0.39
CA LEU A 120 11.98 -20.11 -1.67
C LEU A 120 10.92 -20.11 -2.77
N GLU A 121 9.72 -20.64 -2.49
CA GLU A 121 8.60 -20.63 -3.45
C GLU A 121 8.23 -19.19 -3.82
N THR A 122 8.10 -18.31 -2.82
CA THR A 122 7.80 -16.89 -3.05
C THR A 122 8.87 -16.24 -3.91
N ALA A 123 10.17 -16.44 -3.59
CA ALA A 123 11.27 -15.86 -4.35
C ALA A 123 11.31 -16.33 -5.81
N GLN A 124 11.06 -17.62 -6.06
CA GLN A 124 11.03 -18.19 -7.42
C GLN A 124 9.87 -17.63 -8.25
N ARG A 125 8.64 -17.67 -7.70
CA ARG A 125 7.45 -17.14 -8.40
C ARG A 125 7.55 -15.65 -8.65
N VAL A 126 8.11 -14.89 -7.71
CA VAL A 126 8.36 -13.45 -7.88
C VAL A 126 9.39 -13.19 -8.98
N ALA A 127 10.45 -13.99 -9.09
CA ALA A 127 11.43 -13.88 -10.18
C ALA A 127 10.79 -14.14 -11.55
N GLU A 128 10.00 -15.21 -11.68
CA GLU A 128 9.27 -15.53 -12.92
C GLU A 128 8.33 -14.39 -13.35
N MET A 129 7.63 -13.80 -12.38
CA MET A 129 6.76 -12.64 -12.61
C MET A 129 7.56 -11.42 -13.09
N HIS A 130 8.69 -11.10 -12.46
CA HIS A 130 9.53 -9.96 -12.85
C HIS A 130 10.17 -10.14 -14.24
N ASP A 131 10.56 -11.36 -14.60
CA ASP A 131 11.07 -11.67 -15.95
C ASP A 131 10.01 -11.44 -17.03
N LYS A 132 8.76 -11.85 -16.79
CA LYS A 132 7.64 -11.60 -17.72
C LYS A 132 7.33 -10.11 -17.83
N ILE A 133 7.29 -9.38 -16.71
CA ILE A 133 7.08 -7.92 -16.69
C ILE A 133 8.20 -7.19 -17.44
N SER A 134 9.46 -7.61 -17.25
CA SER A 134 10.60 -7.01 -17.96
C SER A 134 10.50 -7.21 -19.47
N LYS A 135 10.11 -8.41 -19.93
CA LYS A 135 9.83 -8.68 -21.35
C LYS A 135 8.68 -7.84 -21.89
N MET A 136 7.59 -7.68 -21.13
CA MET A 136 6.47 -6.81 -21.50
C MET A 136 6.95 -5.38 -21.73
N LEU A 137 7.76 -4.82 -20.82
CA LEU A 137 8.34 -3.48 -20.98
C LEU A 137 9.22 -3.36 -22.22
N GLU A 138 10.06 -4.36 -22.49
CA GLU A 138 10.91 -4.35 -23.68
C GLU A 138 10.07 -4.32 -24.96
N MET A 139 9.02 -5.13 -25.04
CA MET A 139 8.09 -5.12 -26.19
C MET A 139 7.32 -3.81 -26.32
N MET A 140 6.91 -3.20 -25.20
CA MET A 140 6.29 -1.88 -25.21
C MET A 140 7.24 -0.81 -25.77
N PHE A 141 8.50 -0.81 -25.35
CA PHE A 141 9.51 0.15 -25.83
C PHE A 141 9.91 -0.07 -27.28
N GLU A 142 9.84 -1.30 -27.78
CA GLU A 142 10.11 -1.63 -29.19
C GLU A 142 8.91 -1.32 -30.11
N ASN A 143 7.71 -1.20 -29.56
CA ASN A 143 6.52 -0.78 -30.29
C ASN A 143 6.50 0.75 -30.52
N LYS A 144 7.05 1.17 -31.67
CA LYS A 144 7.14 2.58 -32.06
C LYS A 144 5.80 3.30 -32.15
N GLU A 145 4.75 2.62 -32.61
CA GLU A 145 3.41 3.20 -32.74
C GLU A 145 2.82 3.50 -31.35
N LEU A 146 2.94 2.54 -30.43
CA LEU A 146 2.53 2.71 -29.03
C LEU A 146 3.28 3.87 -28.38
N ILE A 147 4.61 3.86 -28.41
CA ILE A 147 5.43 4.91 -27.78
C ILE A 147 5.15 6.29 -28.38
N GLN A 148 5.01 6.39 -29.70
CA GLN A 148 4.65 7.64 -30.35
C GLN A 148 3.28 8.13 -29.89
N SER A 149 2.28 7.23 -29.80
CA SER A 149 0.95 7.58 -29.28
C SER A 149 0.98 8.09 -27.83
N LEU A 150 1.84 7.52 -26.98
CA LEU A 150 2.01 7.97 -25.60
C LEU A 150 2.65 9.37 -25.53
N HIS A 151 3.62 9.66 -26.39
CA HIS A 151 4.22 10.99 -26.50
C HIS A 151 3.27 12.04 -27.07
N ASP A 152 2.43 11.66 -28.03
CA ASP A 152 1.48 12.56 -28.69
C ASP A 152 0.25 12.85 -27.82
N ALA A 153 -0.08 11.95 -26.90
CA ALA A 153 -1.14 12.15 -25.92
C ALA A 153 -0.87 13.34 -24.97
N LYS A 154 0.40 13.70 -24.74
CA LYS A 154 0.84 14.79 -23.84
C LYS A 154 0.25 14.66 -22.42
N TYR A 155 0.49 13.52 -21.78
CA TYR A 155 0.11 13.31 -20.38
C TYR A 155 0.81 14.30 -19.44
N ASP A 156 0.14 14.67 -18.36
CA ASP A 156 0.66 15.61 -17.35
C ASP A 156 1.46 14.90 -16.24
N LEU A 157 1.15 13.64 -15.96
CA LEU A 157 1.88 12.77 -15.02
C LEU A 157 1.55 11.30 -15.25
N VAL A 158 2.34 10.43 -14.61
CA VAL A 158 2.05 9.01 -14.42
C VAL A 158 1.60 8.77 -12.97
N LEU A 159 0.43 8.15 -12.81
CA LEU A 159 -0.05 7.59 -11.55
C LEU A 159 0.13 6.07 -11.60
N THR A 160 1.02 5.51 -10.79
CA THR A 160 1.35 4.07 -10.86
C THR A 160 1.27 3.40 -9.51
N ASP A 161 0.98 2.10 -9.54
CA ASP A 161 1.21 1.22 -8.40
C ASP A 161 2.69 0.80 -8.36
N PRO A 162 3.47 1.19 -7.34
CA PRO A 162 4.89 0.84 -7.25
C PRO A 162 5.19 -0.62 -6.89
N ALA A 163 4.20 -1.43 -6.52
CA ALA A 163 4.44 -2.84 -6.18
C ALA A 163 5.12 -3.58 -7.33
N MET A 164 4.85 -3.16 -8.57
CA MET A 164 5.58 -3.55 -9.77
C MET A 164 6.26 -2.31 -10.40
N PRO A 165 7.40 -2.47 -11.09
CA PRO A 165 8.16 -1.33 -11.59
C PRO A 165 7.77 -0.76 -12.98
N PRO A 166 6.89 -1.36 -13.81
CA PRO A 166 6.76 -0.92 -15.21
C PRO A 166 6.23 0.50 -15.36
N GLY A 167 5.30 0.94 -14.51
CA GLY A 167 4.85 2.33 -14.55
C GLY A 167 5.92 3.33 -14.13
N VAL A 168 6.78 2.96 -13.18
CA VAL A 168 7.93 3.79 -12.76
C VAL A 168 8.96 3.91 -13.88
N ILE A 169 9.29 2.79 -14.53
CA ILE A 169 10.20 2.73 -15.68
C ILE A 169 9.64 3.51 -16.87
N LEU A 170 8.34 3.34 -17.18
CA LEU A 170 7.67 4.06 -18.26
C LEU A 170 7.61 5.57 -17.99
N ALA A 171 7.35 6.00 -16.75
CA ALA A 171 7.36 7.41 -16.40
C ALA A 171 8.72 8.06 -16.65
N HIS A 172 9.81 7.37 -16.30
CA HIS A 172 11.16 7.83 -16.58
C HIS A 172 11.44 7.91 -18.08
N TYR A 173 11.04 6.88 -18.85
CA TYR A 173 11.18 6.86 -20.31
C TYR A 173 10.46 8.04 -20.98
N LEU A 174 9.23 8.33 -20.56
CA LEU A 174 8.42 9.43 -21.09
C LEU A 174 8.78 10.80 -20.50
N GLN A 175 9.69 10.85 -19.53
CA GLN A 175 10.07 12.06 -18.77
C GLN A 175 8.87 12.76 -18.12
N LEU A 176 7.97 11.97 -17.54
CA LEU A 176 6.76 12.46 -16.89
C LEU A 176 6.91 12.52 -15.36
N PRO A 177 6.26 13.51 -14.70
CA PRO A 177 6.14 13.51 -13.25
C PRO A 177 5.50 12.22 -12.75
N LEU A 178 5.94 11.74 -11.59
CA LEU A 178 5.60 10.41 -11.09
C LEU A 178 4.92 10.47 -9.72
N VAL A 179 3.71 9.93 -9.66
CA VAL A 179 2.95 9.75 -8.41
C VAL A 179 2.76 8.26 -8.14
N LEU A 180 3.28 7.80 -7.01
CA LEU A 180 3.16 6.42 -6.57
C LEU A 180 1.92 6.24 -5.71
N ASN A 181 1.16 5.15 -5.92
CA ASN A 181 -0.04 4.86 -5.14
C ASN A 181 -0.07 3.41 -4.64
N VAL A 182 0.64 3.14 -3.55
CA VAL A 182 0.63 1.91 -2.70
C VAL A 182 1.83 2.05 -1.75
N ARG A 183 1.86 1.39 -0.58
CA ARG A 183 3.04 1.45 0.32
C ARG A 183 4.22 0.57 -0.12
N TRP A 184 3.97 -0.45 -0.93
CA TRP A 184 4.93 -1.46 -1.35
C TRP A 184 5.68 -1.10 -2.62
N THR A 185 6.91 -1.58 -2.74
CA THR A 185 7.72 -1.55 -3.95
C THR A 185 8.28 -2.94 -4.22
N THR A 186 8.94 -3.11 -5.38
CA THR A 186 9.78 -4.29 -5.61
C THR A 186 10.99 -4.40 -4.68
N HIS A 187 11.32 -3.34 -3.93
CA HIS A 187 12.35 -3.33 -2.88
C HIS A 187 11.75 -3.53 -1.49
N GLY A 188 10.51 -4.01 -1.40
CA GLY A 188 9.80 -4.17 -0.13
C GLY A 188 9.07 -2.90 0.30
N GLU A 189 9.13 -2.55 1.58
CA GLU A 189 8.36 -1.44 2.13
C GLU A 189 8.91 -0.08 1.65
N GLY A 190 8.04 0.76 1.09
CA GLY A 190 8.43 1.97 0.37
C GLY A 190 9.17 3.01 1.21
N HIS A 191 8.90 3.13 2.52
CA HIS A 191 9.68 4.03 3.35
C HIS A 191 11.15 3.62 3.43
N CYS A 192 11.49 2.32 3.32
CA CYS A 192 12.89 1.90 3.29
C CYS A 192 13.66 2.54 2.11
N ALA A 193 12.96 2.85 1.01
CA ALA A 193 13.56 3.49 -0.15
C ALA A 193 13.76 5.00 0.03
N ILE A 194 12.94 5.69 0.84
CA ILE A 194 12.89 7.16 0.85
C ILE A 194 13.04 7.82 2.23
N ALA A 195 12.90 7.09 3.33
CA ALA A 195 12.91 7.64 4.68
C ALA A 195 13.78 6.81 5.65
N PRO A 196 14.38 7.44 6.68
CA PRO A 196 15.06 6.71 7.72
C PRO A 196 14.16 5.62 8.32
N THR A 197 14.68 4.40 8.40
CA THR A 197 13.97 3.24 8.94
C THR A 197 14.76 2.65 10.11
N PRO A 198 14.65 3.23 11.33
CA PRO A 198 15.38 2.73 12.48
C PRO A 198 14.85 1.37 12.92
N LEU A 199 15.64 0.32 12.66
CA LEU A 199 15.29 -1.08 12.98
C LEU A 199 15.14 -1.37 14.48
N SER A 200 15.46 -0.40 15.33
CA SER A 200 15.27 -0.49 16.78
C SER A 200 13.81 -0.44 17.21
N TYR A 201 12.92 0.15 16.40
CA TYR A 201 11.49 0.25 16.71
C TYR A 201 10.57 0.15 15.47
N VAL A 202 11.12 0.18 14.25
CA VAL A 202 10.31 -0.07 13.04
C VAL A 202 10.38 -1.55 12.68
N PRO A 203 9.30 -2.33 12.87
CA PRO A 203 9.29 -3.74 12.51
C PRO A 203 9.19 -3.92 10.99
N LEU A 204 10.00 -4.82 10.44
CA LEU A 204 9.94 -5.18 9.03
C LEU A 204 8.80 -6.17 8.77
N THR A 205 8.26 -6.11 7.56
CA THR A 205 7.20 -7.03 7.14
C THR A 205 7.76 -8.45 7.06
N GLY A 206 6.96 -9.43 7.48
CA GLY A 206 7.37 -10.82 7.62
C GLY A 206 8.00 -11.17 8.97
N THR A 207 8.20 -10.18 9.86
CA THR A 207 8.70 -10.42 11.23
C THR A 207 7.59 -10.70 12.23
N GLU A 208 6.36 -10.23 11.97
CA GLU A 208 5.25 -10.29 12.91
C GLU A 208 5.60 -9.63 14.27
N LEU A 209 6.36 -8.54 14.24
CA LEU A 209 6.77 -7.77 15.42
C LEU A 209 5.99 -6.44 15.57
N SER A 210 5.95 -5.94 16.80
CA SER A 210 5.42 -4.60 17.13
C SER A 210 6.53 -3.54 17.17
N ASP A 211 6.15 -2.29 17.36
CA ASP A 211 7.09 -1.18 17.59
C ASP A 211 7.79 -1.23 18.96
N LYS A 212 7.43 -2.20 19.82
CA LYS A 212 8.03 -2.46 21.13
C LYS A 212 8.77 -3.79 21.11
N MET A 213 9.99 -3.77 20.59
CA MET A 213 10.84 -4.95 20.47
C MET A 213 11.85 -5.08 21.62
N ASN A 214 12.03 -6.29 22.12
CA ASN A 214 13.16 -6.67 22.96
C ASN A 214 14.45 -6.85 22.14
N PHE A 215 15.56 -7.21 22.78
CA PHE A 215 16.84 -7.37 22.08
C PHE A 215 16.82 -8.46 20.99
N LEU A 216 16.27 -9.63 21.27
CA LEU A 216 16.23 -10.74 20.31
C LEU A 216 15.30 -10.43 19.14
N GLU A 217 14.16 -9.77 19.41
CA GLU A 217 13.25 -9.29 18.38
C GLU A 217 13.93 -8.27 17.46
N ARG A 218 14.75 -7.36 18.01
CA ARG A 218 15.56 -6.43 17.19
C ARG A 218 16.62 -7.17 16.37
N VAL A 219 17.25 -8.21 16.91
CA VAL A 219 18.19 -9.05 16.14
C VAL A 219 17.46 -9.72 14.96
N LEU A 220 16.29 -10.33 15.20
CA LEU A 220 15.46 -10.90 14.15
C LEU A 220 15.09 -9.86 13.09
N ASN A 221 14.69 -8.66 13.51
CA ASN A 221 14.33 -7.56 12.62
C ASN A 221 15.51 -7.17 11.70
N VAL A 222 16.73 -7.10 12.22
CA VAL A 222 17.94 -6.84 11.42
C VAL A 222 18.25 -7.98 10.45
N LEU A 223 18.12 -9.23 10.88
CA LEU A 223 18.37 -10.39 10.04
C LEU A 223 17.38 -10.48 8.89
N VAL A 224 16.10 -10.17 9.14
CA VAL A 224 15.07 -10.13 8.08
C VAL A 224 15.38 -9.04 7.06
N LEU A 225 15.88 -7.87 7.46
CA LEU A 225 16.32 -6.85 6.49
C LEU A 225 17.38 -7.42 5.54
N ALA A 226 18.45 -7.97 6.12
CA ALA A 226 19.57 -8.49 5.34
C ALA A 226 19.13 -9.61 4.39
N PHE A 227 18.20 -10.46 4.86
CA PHE A 227 17.62 -11.52 4.04
C PHE A 227 16.76 -10.98 2.90
N SER A 228 15.92 -9.98 3.14
CA SER A 228 15.10 -9.34 2.11
C SER A 228 15.96 -8.64 1.04
N GLU A 229 16.98 -7.89 1.45
CA GLU A 229 17.93 -7.25 0.53
C GLU A 229 18.66 -8.29 -0.34
N TYR A 230 19.06 -9.42 0.26
CA TYR A 230 19.62 -10.54 -0.47
C TYR A 230 18.62 -11.10 -1.50
N GLN A 231 17.38 -11.39 -1.10
CA GLN A 231 16.37 -11.88 -2.03
C GLN A 231 16.12 -10.92 -3.20
N ILE A 232 15.99 -9.62 -2.93
CA ILE A 232 15.81 -8.60 -3.97
C ILE A 232 17.01 -8.63 -4.94
N SER A 233 18.24 -8.68 -4.43
CA SER A 233 19.45 -8.71 -5.25
C SER A 233 19.55 -9.93 -6.17
N GLN A 234 19.03 -11.08 -5.73
CA GLN A 234 19.15 -12.35 -6.47
C GLN A 234 17.96 -12.62 -7.39
N TYR A 235 16.75 -12.24 -6.99
CA TYR A 235 15.51 -12.67 -7.65
C TYR A 235 14.73 -11.54 -8.34
N VAL A 236 15.05 -10.27 -8.06
CA VAL A 236 14.30 -9.13 -8.63
C VAL A 236 15.18 -8.28 -9.53
N LEU A 237 16.32 -7.79 -9.03
CA LEU A 237 17.18 -6.87 -9.79
C LEU A 237 17.71 -7.44 -11.11
N PRO A 238 18.09 -8.73 -11.21
CA PRO A 238 18.61 -9.30 -12.46
C PRO A 238 17.63 -9.20 -13.63
N SER A 239 16.32 -9.31 -13.39
CA SER A 239 15.27 -9.21 -14.41
C SER A 239 15.27 -7.86 -15.12
N TYR A 240 15.72 -6.78 -14.46
CA TYR A 240 15.67 -5.41 -15.00
C TYR A 240 17.04 -4.86 -15.40
N ALA A 241 18.14 -5.43 -14.92
CA ALA A 241 19.49 -4.89 -15.15
C ALA A 241 19.82 -4.70 -16.64
N GLY A 242 19.50 -5.68 -17.48
CA GLY A 242 19.72 -5.60 -18.93
C GLY A 242 18.85 -4.54 -19.61
N LEU A 243 17.57 -4.47 -19.23
CA LEU A 243 16.61 -3.51 -19.76
C LEU A 243 17.00 -2.07 -19.39
N LEU A 244 17.27 -1.78 -18.12
CA LEU A 244 17.66 -0.45 -17.67
C LEU A 244 18.96 0.01 -18.35
N LYS A 245 19.95 -0.88 -18.47
CA LYS A 245 21.19 -0.58 -19.19
C LYS A 245 20.96 -0.27 -20.67
N LYS A 246 20.06 -1.01 -21.35
CA LYS A 246 19.72 -0.82 -22.77
C LYS A 246 19.07 0.54 -23.04
N TYR A 247 18.15 0.98 -22.17
CA TYR A 247 17.33 2.17 -22.42
C TYR A 247 17.80 3.44 -21.72
N PHE A 248 18.50 3.34 -20.58
CA PHE A 248 18.86 4.50 -19.74
C PHE A 248 20.37 4.60 -19.44
N GLY A 249 21.15 3.55 -19.71
CA GLY A 249 22.58 3.51 -19.43
C GLY A 249 22.92 2.90 -18.07
N PRO A 250 24.22 2.87 -17.70
CA PRO A 250 24.71 2.12 -16.53
C PRO A 250 24.43 2.80 -15.18
N ASP A 251 24.14 4.11 -15.18
CA ASP A 251 23.98 4.90 -13.96
C ASP A 251 22.55 4.91 -13.40
N VAL A 252 21.60 4.28 -14.11
CA VAL A 252 20.20 4.20 -13.71
C VAL A 252 19.90 2.80 -13.17
N ASP A 253 19.59 2.73 -11.88
CA ASP A 253 19.12 1.53 -11.21
C ASP A 253 17.66 1.66 -10.78
N LEU A 254 17.03 0.53 -10.43
CA LEU A 254 15.61 0.50 -10.12
C LEU A 254 15.24 1.28 -8.84
N LEU A 255 16.10 1.27 -7.82
CA LEU A 255 15.87 2.02 -6.58
C LEU A 255 15.90 3.52 -6.83
N SER A 256 16.83 4.00 -7.65
CA SER A 256 16.95 5.40 -8.06
C SER A 256 15.66 5.90 -8.74
N LEU A 257 14.99 5.04 -9.52
CA LEU A 257 13.74 5.39 -10.19
C LEU A 257 12.57 5.55 -9.19
N PHE A 258 12.49 4.70 -8.16
CA PHE A 258 11.51 4.87 -7.08
C PHE A 258 11.78 6.15 -6.28
N GLN A 259 13.04 6.42 -5.93
CA GLN A 259 13.45 7.63 -5.20
C GLN A 259 13.24 8.92 -6.00
N ALA A 260 13.16 8.82 -7.33
CA ALA A 260 12.90 9.95 -8.20
C ALA A 260 11.42 10.40 -8.21
N ALA A 261 10.50 9.61 -7.64
CA ALA A 261 9.07 9.94 -7.61
C ALA A 261 8.80 11.30 -6.96
N ASP A 262 7.90 12.08 -7.57
CA ASP A 262 7.49 13.39 -7.06
C ASP A 262 6.69 13.25 -5.78
N LEU A 263 5.78 12.28 -5.71
CA LEU A 263 4.92 12.03 -4.55
C LEU A 263 4.63 10.55 -4.33
N TRP A 264 4.41 10.22 -3.06
CA TRP A 264 3.98 8.91 -2.61
C TRP A 264 2.65 9.00 -1.88
N LEU A 265 1.58 8.57 -2.54
CA LEU A 265 0.27 8.39 -1.93
C LEU A 265 0.24 7.07 -1.18
N MET A 266 0.67 7.10 0.09
CA MET A 266 0.77 5.92 0.92
C MET A 266 -0.59 5.48 1.45
N ARG A 267 -0.99 4.27 1.10
CA ARG A 267 -2.26 3.64 1.51
C ARG A 267 -2.23 3.14 2.96
N ALA A 268 -1.84 4.02 3.88
CA ALA A 268 -1.78 3.78 5.31
C ALA A 268 -2.02 5.09 6.07
N ASP A 269 -2.28 4.97 7.36
CA ASP A 269 -2.35 6.05 8.34
C ASP A 269 -1.81 5.50 9.67
N PHE A 270 -1.49 6.37 10.62
CA PHE A 270 -0.91 5.94 11.91
C PHE A 270 -1.94 5.45 12.94
N VAL A 271 -3.23 5.47 12.60
CA VAL A 271 -4.24 4.72 13.38
C VAL A 271 -4.10 3.24 13.08
N PHE A 272 -3.80 2.86 11.84
CA PHE A 272 -3.49 1.49 11.43
C PHE A 272 -2.01 1.12 11.66
N GLU A 273 -1.08 1.92 11.15
CA GLU A 273 0.36 1.66 11.17
C GLU A 273 1.07 2.15 12.44
N PHE A 274 2.29 1.65 12.68
CA PHE A 274 3.13 2.19 13.75
C PHE A 274 3.78 3.53 13.34
N PRO A 275 3.89 4.52 14.25
CA PRO A 275 4.59 5.77 13.96
C PRO A 275 6.06 5.54 13.56
N ARG A 276 6.50 6.24 12.51
CA ARG A 276 7.87 6.15 11.98
C ARG A 276 8.30 7.42 11.25
N PRO A 277 9.59 7.63 10.95
CA PRO A 277 10.05 8.77 10.18
C PRO A 277 9.49 8.74 8.76
N THR A 278 9.19 9.92 8.22
CA THR A 278 8.59 10.09 6.89
C THR A 278 9.16 11.31 6.19
N MET A 279 8.93 11.42 4.88
CA MET A 279 9.42 12.54 4.06
C MET A 279 8.27 13.45 3.63
N PRO A 280 8.54 14.74 3.33
CA PRO A 280 7.51 15.69 2.91
C PRO A 280 6.76 15.29 1.62
N ASN A 281 7.35 14.46 0.77
CA ASN A 281 6.71 13.93 -0.43
C ASN A 281 5.85 12.67 -0.18
N VAL A 282 5.68 12.25 1.08
CA VAL A 282 4.80 11.14 1.48
C VAL A 282 3.48 11.67 2.00
N VAL A 283 2.40 11.29 1.33
CA VAL A 283 1.03 11.68 1.65
C VAL A 283 0.28 10.45 2.12
N TYR A 284 -0.03 10.39 3.41
CA TYR A 284 -0.82 9.31 3.99
C TYR A 284 -2.31 9.46 3.64
N ILE A 285 -2.83 8.43 2.98
CA ILE A 285 -4.21 8.37 2.48
C ILE A 285 -4.94 7.11 2.95
N GLY A 286 -4.59 6.59 4.12
CA GLY A 286 -5.26 5.43 4.73
C GLY A 286 -6.78 5.59 4.74
N GLY A 287 -7.49 4.56 4.27
CA GLY A 287 -8.95 4.53 4.23
C GLY A 287 -9.60 5.39 3.14
N PHE A 288 -8.87 5.90 2.15
CA PHE A 288 -9.42 6.77 1.09
C PHE A 288 -10.58 6.17 0.29
N GLN A 289 -10.66 4.85 0.20
CA GLN A 289 -11.76 4.13 -0.45
C GLN A 289 -13.03 4.09 0.40
N CYS A 290 -12.94 4.34 1.70
CA CYS A 290 -14.06 4.23 2.62
C CYS A 290 -15.03 5.39 2.40
N LYS A 291 -16.31 5.05 2.17
CA LYS A 291 -17.40 5.99 2.01
C LYS A 291 -18.49 5.66 3.05
N PRO A 292 -19.39 6.58 3.43
CA PRO A 292 -20.55 6.22 4.23
C PRO A 292 -21.35 5.10 3.56
N ALA A 293 -21.82 4.13 4.37
CA ALA A 293 -22.58 2.99 3.88
C ALA A 293 -23.87 3.43 3.17
N LYS A 294 -24.14 2.80 2.04
CA LYS A 294 -25.37 2.94 1.27
C LYS A 294 -26.40 1.89 1.73
N PRO A 295 -27.70 2.11 1.44
CA PRO A 295 -28.72 1.09 1.68
C PRO A 295 -28.36 -0.24 1.00
N LEU A 296 -28.53 -1.35 1.72
CA LEU A 296 -28.26 -2.67 1.20
C LEU A 296 -29.31 -3.08 0.15
N PRO A 297 -28.94 -3.91 -0.84
CA PRO A 297 -29.93 -4.60 -1.67
C PRO A 297 -30.92 -5.38 -0.79
N GLN A 298 -32.19 -5.41 -1.19
CA GLN A 298 -33.29 -5.92 -0.37
C GLN A 298 -33.02 -7.31 0.24
N HIS A 299 -32.48 -8.25 -0.54
CA HIS A 299 -32.19 -9.61 -0.06
C HIS A 299 -31.13 -9.65 1.05
N PHE A 300 -30.12 -8.77 1.02
CA PHE A 300 -29.15 -8.64 2.10
C PHE A 300 -29.78 -7.99 3.33
N GLU A 301 -30.58 -6.93 3.13
CA GLU A 301 -31.27 -6.24 4.22
C GLU A 301 -32.20 -7.21 4.98
N GLU A 302 -33.03 -7.98 4.27
CA GLU A 302 -33.94 -8.97 4.88
C GLU A 302 -33.17 -10.03 5.68
N PHE A 303 -32.07 -10.56 5.14
CA PHE A 303 -31.22 -11.51 5.84
C PHE A 303 -30.59 -10.91 7.10
N VAL A 304 -30.06 -9.69 7.01
CA VAL A 304 -29.47 -8.96 8.13
C VAL A 304 -30.51 -8.66 9.21
N GLN A 305 -31.72 -8.24 8.83
CA GLN A 305 -32.77 -7.95 9.79
C GLN A 305 -33.25 -9.21 10.53
N SER A 306 -33.26 -10.37 9.85
CA SER A 306 -33.62 -11.66 10.44
C SER A 306 -32.69 -12.12 11.59
N SER A 307 -31.54 -11.44 11.80
CA SER A 307 -30.59 -11.77 12.86
C SER A 307 -31.04 -11.39 14.28
N GLY A 308 -32.20 -10.72 14.44
CA GLY A 308 -32.68 -10.23 15.74
C GLY A 308 -31.65 -9.36 16.46
N GLU A 309 -31.52 -9.58 17.77
CA GLU A 309 -30.60 -8.88 18.68
C GLU A 309 -29.13 -9.33 18.53
N HIS A 310 -28.90 -10.56 18.03
CA HIS A 310 -27.56 -11.14 17.95
C HIS A 310 -26.67 -10.47 16.91
N GLY A 311 -27.28 -9.89 15.87
CA GLY A 311 -26.58 -9.21 14.80
C GLY A 311 -25.91 -10.16 13.79
N VAL A 312 -25.03 -9.59 12.96
CA VAL A 312 -24.41 -10.31 11.84
C VAL A 312 -22.89 -10.35 11.92
N ILE A 313 -22.34 -11.44 11.38
CA ILE A 313 -20.92 -11.65 11.13
C ILE A 313 -20.71 -11.61 9.62
N ILE A 314 -19.71 -10.85 9.18
CA ILE A 314 -19.31 -10.81 7.77
C ILE A 314 -18.00 -11.60 7.65
N MET A 315 -17.89 -12.49 6.65
CA MET A 315 -16.65 -13.20 6.35
C MET A 315 -16.22 -12.97 4.90
N SER A 316 -14.97 -12.50 4.73
CA SER A 316 -14.35 -12.28 3.43
C SER A 316 -12.84 -12.47 3.48
N LEU A 317 -12.33 -13.29 2.57
CA LEU A 317 -10.89 -13.57 2.45
C LEU A 317 -10.23 -12.80 1.28
N GLY A 318 -10.90 -11.77 0.78
CA GLY A 318 -10.35 -10.88 -0.25
C GLY A 318 -10.41 -11.44 -1.66
N THR A 319 -9.90 -10.69 -2.63
CA THR A 319 -10.11 -11.00 -4.06
C THR A 319 -9.30 -12.20 -4.56
N LEU A 320 -8.20 -12.54 -3.91
CA LEU A 320 -7.27 -13.59 -4.34
C LEU A 320 -7.60 -14.97 -3.77
N ILE A 321 -8.49 -15.04 -2.77
CA ILE A 321 -8.87 -16.28 -2.10
C ILE A 321 -10.38 -16.39 -2.22
N ALA A 322 -10.79 -17.12 -3.26
CA ALA A 322 -12.19 -17.34 -3.59
C ALA A 322 -12.78 -18.55 -2.85
N GLU A 323 -11.94 -19.54 -2.55
CA GLU A 323 -12.30 -20.78 -1.87
C GLU A 323 -11.21 -21.20 -0.89
N LEU A 324 -11.54 -22.21 -0.08
CA LEU A 324 -10.67 -22.80 0.93
C LEU A 324 -10.66 -24.31 0.72
N PRO A 325 -9.64 -25.02 1.23
CA PRO A 325 -9.69 -26.47 1.33
C PRO A 325 -11.00 -26.93 2.00
N HIS A 326 -11.61 -27.99 1.45
CA HIS A 326 -12.94 -28.45 1.85
C HIS A 326 -13.04 -28.76 3.35
N ASP A 327 -12.02 -29.42 3.91
CA ASP A 327 -11.97 -29.74 5.34
C ASP A 327 -12.00 -28.48 6.19
N LEU A 328 -11.25 -27.44 5.82
CA LEU A 328 -11.24 -26.17 6.52
C LEU A 328 -12.57 -25.41 6.38
N ALA A 329 -13.16 -25.44 5.18
CA ALA A 329 -14.45 -24.81 4.95
C ALA A 329 -15.55 -25.46 5.81
N ASP A 330 -15.49 -26.79 6.01
CA ASP A 330 -16.37 -27.52 6.92
C ASP A 330 -16.15 -27.15 8.39
N GLU A 331 -14.90 -27.04 8.86
CA GLU A 331 -14.58 -26.60 10.23
C GLU A 331 -15.13 -25.18 10.52
N ILE A 332 -14.98 -24.26 9.56
CA ILE A 332 -15.53 -22.89 9.63
C ILE A 332 -17.07 -22.92 9.63
N ALA A 333 -17.66 -23.70 8.74
CA ALA A 333 -19.11 -23.82 8.63
C ALA A 333 -19.74 -24.42 9.90
N SER A 334 -19.10 -25.43 10.49
CA SER A 334 -19.54 -26.08 11.72
C SER A 334 -19.53 -25.11 12.89
N ALA A 335 -18.43 -24.35 13.06
CA ALA A 335 -18.34 -23.31 14.08
C ALA A 335 -19.41 -22.21 13.89
N PHE A 336 -19.66 -21.78 12.64
CA PHE A 336 -20.71 -20.81 12.37
C PHE A 336 -22.11 -21.35 12.66
N ALA A 337 -22.38 -22.63 12.39
CA ALA A 337 -23.69 -23.23 12.62
C ALA A 337 -24.10 -23.23 14.11
N GLN A 338 -23.13 -23.21 15.02
CA GLN A 338 -23.37 -23.10 16.46
C GLN A 338 -23.74 -21.69 16.94
N LEU A 339 -23.52 -20.65 16.11
CA LEU A 339 -23.70 -19.26 16.53
C LEU A 339 -25.16 -18.80 16.36
N PRO A 340 -25.67 -17.98 17.31
CA PRO A 340 -26.97 -17.35 17.15
C PRO A 340 -26.96 -16.18 16.14
N GLN A 341 -25.78 -15.69 15.74
CA GLN A 341 -25.62 -14.66 14.71
C GLN A 341 -25.96 -15.21 13.32
N LYS A 342 -26.43 -14.32 12.45
CA LYS A 342 -26.43 -14.59 11.00
C LYS A 342 -25.05 -14.34 10.43
N VAL A 343 -24.63 -15.14 9.45
CA VAL A 343 -23.31 -15.04 8.82
C VAL A 343 -23.50 -14.80 7.33
N ILE A 344 -22.84 -13.78 6.78
CA ILE A 344 -22.71 -13.58 5.34
C ILE A 344 -21.26 -13.88 4.98
N TRP A 345 -21.05 -14.92 4.17
CA TRP A 345 -19.73 -15.42 3.83
C TRP A 345 -19.53 -15.39 2.32
N ARG A 346 -18.58 -14.57 1.87
CA ARG A 346 -18.12 -14.62 0.48
C ARG A 346 -17.29 -15.89 0.25
N TYR A 347 -17.81 -16.80 -0.57
CA TYR A 347 -17.20 -18.10 -0.84
C TYR A 347 -17.68 -18.67 -2.19
N LYS A 348 -16.73 -19.05 -3.05
CA LYS A 348 -17.02 -19.61 -4.39
C LYS A 348 -16.71 -21.11 -4.52
N GLY A 349 -16.21 -21.73 -3.46
CA GLY A 349 -15.91 -23.17 -3.47
C GLY A 349 -17.17 -24.01 -3.33
N SER A 350 -16.98 -25.33 -3.27
CA SER A 350 -18.08 -26.28 -3.01
C SER A 350 -18.74 -26.02 -1.67
N ARG A 351 -20.08 -25.97 -1.66
CA ARG A 351 -20.87 -25.71 -0.46
C ARG A 351 -20.45 -26.67 0.68
N PRO A 352 -20.03 -26.15 1.85
CA PRO A 352 -19.67 -26.98 3.00
C PRO A 352 -20.82 -27.90 3.42
N SER A 353 -20.47 -29.12 3.81
CA SER A 353 -21.44 -30.18 4.14
C SER A 353 -22.22 -29.88 5.42
N ILE A 354 -21.62 -29.14 6.35
CA ILE A 354 -22.18 -28.79 7.68
C ILE A 354 -22.65 -27.33 7.71
N LEU A 355 -23.03 -26.74 6.57
CA LEU A 355 -23.46 -25.34 6.53
C LEU A 355 -24.81 -25.12 7.25
N GLY A 356 -24.78 -24.38 8.36
CA GLY A 356 -25.97 -24.01 9.12
C GLY A 356 -26.93 -23.04 8.41
N ASN A 357 -28.22 -23.10 8.75
CA ASN A 357 -29.28 -22.23 8.22
C ASN A 357 -29.12 -20.73 8.58
N ASN A 358 -28.17 -20.41 9.46
CA ASN A 358 -27.80 -19.05 9.82
C ASN A 358 -26.76 -18.43 8.87
N THR A 359 -26.20 -19.20 7.94
CA THR A 359 -25.13 -18.75 7.03
C THR A 359 -25.61 -18.62 5.59
N LEU A 360 -25.36 -17.45 4.99
CA LEU A 360 -25.60 -17.13 3.60
C LEU A 360 -24.25 -17.11 2.84
N LEU A 361 -24.08 -18.03 1.89
CA LEU A 361 -22.94 -18.02 0.98
C LEU A 361 -23.25 -17.14 -0.23
N VAL A 362 -22.27 -16.35 -0.66
CA VAL A 362 -22.38 -15.46 -1.81
C VAL A 362 -21.07 -15.39 -2.60
N ASP A 363 -21.17 -15.21 -3.91
CA ASP A 363 -19.98 -14.99 -4.76
C ASP A 363 -19.38 -13.60 -4.55
N TRP A 364 -20.24 -12.63 -4.25
CA TRP A 364 -19.91 -11.23 -4.03
C TRP A 364 -20.90 -10.57 -3.08
N MET A 365 -20.44 -9.56 -2.35
CA MET A 365 -21.27 -8.78 -1.43
C MET A 365 -20.84 -7.31 -1.37
N PRO A 366 -21.75 -6.39 -1.04
CA PRO A 366 -21.40 -5.00 -0.75
C PRO A 366 -20.71 -4.90 0.62
N GLN A 367 -19.47 -5.40 0.71
CA GLN A 367 -18.73 -5.57 1.98
C GLN A 367 -18.67 -4.28 2.81
N SER A 368 -18.33 -3.16 2.19
CA SER A 368 -18.25 -1.86 2.89
C SER A 368 -19.61 -1.47 3.49
N ASP A 369 -20.70 -1.60 2.73
CA ASP A 369 -22.04 -1.26 3.23
C ASP A 369 -22.49 -2.21 4.35
N LEU A 370 -22.17 -3.51 4.22
CA LEU A 370 -22.42 -4.50 5.27
C LEU A 370 -21.63 -4.20 6.54
N LEU A 371 -20.35 -3.82 6.44
CA LEU A 371 -19.54 -3.42 7.60
C LEU A 371 -20.09 -2.16 8.26
N GLY A 372 -20.64 -1.23 7.48
CA GLY A 372 -21.30 -0.03 8.00
C GLY A 372 -22.70 -0.24 8.56
N HIS A 373 -23.29 -1.43 8.39
CA HIS A 373 -24.62 -1.71 8.90
C HIS A 373 -24.64 -1.81 10.45
N PRO A 374 -25.60 -1.19 11.16
CA PRO A 374 -25.63 -1.17 12.63
C PRO A 374 -25.68 -2.55 13.32
N LYS A 375 -26.22 -3.56 12.62
CA LYS A 375 -26.27 -4.95 13.12
C LYS A 375 -24.94 -5.71 13.00
N THR A 376 -23.94 -5.18 12.30
CA THR A 376 -22.67 -5.86 12.11
C THR A 376 -21.82 -5.83 13.37
N LYS A 377 -21.54 -7.03 13.90
CA LYS A 377 -20.82 -7.20 15.18
C LYS A 377 -19.35 -7.56 14.97
N LEU A 378 -19.06 -8.33 13.94
CA LEU A 378 -17.73 -8.91 13.73
C LEU A 378 -17.42 -9.05 12.24
N PHE A 379 -16.16 -8.83 11.89
CA PHE A 379 -15.60 -9.13 10.58
C PHE A 379 -14.56 -10.26 10.70
N VAL A 380 -14.81 -11.38 10.02
CA VAL A 380 -13.82 -12.44 9.82
C VAL A 380 -13.07 -12.12 8.52
N ALA A 381 -11.78 -11.84 8.62
CA ALA A 381 -11.01 -11.29 7.52
C ALA A 381 -9.62 -11.93 7.40
N HIS A 382 -9.17 -12.08 6.17
CA HIS A 382 -7.80 -12.53 5.88
C HIS A 382 -6.70 -11.55 6.32
N GLY A 383 -7.00 -10.27 6.57
CA GLY A 383 -5.97 -9.28 6.95
C GLY A 383 -5.39 -8.44 5.81
N GLY A 384 -5.98 -8.49 4.61
CA GLY A 384 -5.62 -7.57 3.53
C GLY A 384 -5.91 -6.11 3.93
N THR A 385 -4.99 -5.21 3.57
CA THR A 385 -4.99 -3.79 4.01
C THR A 385 -6.34 -3.09 3.77
N ASN A 386 -6.99 -3.31 2.63
CA ASN A 386 -8.27 -2.67 2.30
C ASN A 386 -9.39 -3.05 3.28
N GLY A 387 -9.57 -4.35 3.54
CA GLY A 387 -10.60 -4.84 4.46
C GLY A 387 -10.33 -4.44 5.90
N VAL A 388 -9.06 -4.38 6.31
CA VAL A 388 -8.67 -3.87 7.62
C VAL A 388 -9.03 -2.39 7.78
N GLN A 389 -8.75 -1.57 6.75
CA GLN A 389 -9.10 -0.15 6.75
C GLN A 389 -10.62 0.08 6.79
N GLU A 390 -11.40 -0.70 6.05
CA GLU A 390 -12.87 -0.64 6.13
C GLU A 390 -13.39 -1.01 7.53
N ALA A 391 -12.82 -2.04 8.15
CA ALA A 391 -13.18 -2.46 9.51
C ALA A 391 -12.84 -1.39 10.56
N ILE A 392 -11.68 -0.72 10.42
CA ILE A 392 -11.33 0.44 11.24
C ILE A 392 -12.34 1.56 11.00
N TYR A 393 -12.61 1.92 9.75
CA TYR A 393 -13.53 3.01 9.40
C TYR A 393 -14.92 2.84 10.02
N TYR A 394 -15.47 1.62 10.01
CA TYR A 394 -16.78 1.32 10.60
C TYR A 394 -16.76 0.91 12.07
N GLY A 395 -15.58 0.72 12.67
CA GLY A 395 -15.48 0.36 14.08
C GLY A 395 -15.87 -1.11 14.37
N VAL A 396 -15.64 -2.02 13.42
CA VAL A 396 -16.01 -3.44 13.51
C VAL A 396 -14.79 -4.30 13.87
N PRO A 397 -14.77 -5.00 15.03
CA PRO A 397 -13.67 -5.87 15.42
C PRO A 397 -13.37 -6.98 14.42
N ILE A 398 -12.13 -7.47 14.44
CA ILE A 398 -11.64 -8.46 13.47
C ILE A 398 -11.29 -9.80 14.14
N ILE A 399 -11.80 -10.90 13.57
CA ILE A 399 -11.15 -12.21 13.66
C ILE A 399 -10.29 -12.38 12.41
N GLY A 400 -8.99 -12.46 12.61
CA GLY A 400 -8.00 -12.55 11.55
C GLY A 400 -7.68 -13.99 11.18
N LEU A 401 -7.78 -14.32 9.90
CA LEU A 401 -7.37 -15.60 9.31
C LEU A 401 -6.31 -15.34 8.24
N PRO A 402 -5.05 -15.04 8.61
CA PRO A 402 -4.01 -14.71 7.65
C PRO A 402 -3.59 -15.92 6.84
N LEU A 403 -3.48 -15.73 5.53
CA LEU A 403 -3.25 -16.78 4.55
C LEU A 403 -1.98 -16.54 3.74
N ILE A 404 -1.71 -15.32 3.30
CA ILE A 404 -0.58 -15.03 2.41
C ILE A 404 -0.01 -13.63 2.64
N PHE A 405 1.21 -13.40 2.16
CA PHE A 405 1.85 -12.07 2.09
C PHE A 405 1.86 -11.32 3.44
N ASP A 406 1.52 -10.03 3.43
CA ASP A 406 1.58 -9.08 4.55
C ASP A 406 0.44 -9.21 5.57
N GLN A 407 -0.44 -10.20 5.39
CA GLN A 407 -1.68 -10.33 6.15
C GLN A 407 -1.47 -10.52 7.65
N ARG A 408 -0.47 -11.33 8.04
CA ARG A 408 -0.14 -11.56 9.45
C ARG A 408 0.30 -10.28 10.14
N ASP A 409 1.20 -9.54 9.52
CA ASP A 409 1.68 -8.25 10.00
C ASP A 409 0.56 -7.21 10.11
N ASN A 410 -0.34 -7.15 9.13
CA ASN A 410 -1.49 -6.24 9.17
C ASN A 410 -2.43 -6.57 10.34
N LEU A 411 -2.73 -7.86 10.56
CA LEU A 411 -3.58 -8.29 11.68
C LEU A 411 -2.90 -8.10 13.03
N LEU A 412 -1.58 -8.24 13.10
CA LEU A 412 -0.82 -7.97 14.32
C LEU A 412 -1.03 -6.54 14.80
N ARG A 413 -1.04 -5.56 13.89
CA ARG A 413 -1.30 -4.15 14.25
C ARG A 413 -2.66 -3.95 14.90
N ILE A 414 -3.67 -4.69 14.45
CA ILE A 414 -5.02 -4.69 15.04
C ILE A 414 -5.04 -5.41 16.39
N LYS A 415 -4.33 -6.54 16.50
CA LYS A 415 -4.17 -7.30 17.75
C LYS A 415 -3.48 -6.49 18.83
N VAL A 416 -2.38 -5.81 18.52
CA VAL A 416 -1.63 -4.94 19.45
C VAL A 416 -2.50 -3.78 19.96
N ARG A 417 -3.45 -3.31 19.15
CA ARG A 417 -4.44 -2.29 19.53
C ARG A 417 -5.65 -2.86 20.30
N GLY A 418 -5.66 -4.17 20.56
CA GLY A 418 -6.73 -4.86 21.26
C GLY A 418 -8.06 -4.84 20.52
N ALA A 419 -8.04 -4.72 19.18
CA ALA A 419 -9.23 -4.59 18.33
C ALA A 419 -9.48 -5.82 17.44
N GLY A 420 -8.67 -6.87 17.60
CA GLY A 420 -8.87 -8.13 16.90
C GLY A 420 -8.06 -9.28 17.48
N LYS A 421 -8.39 -10.50 17.03
CA LYS A 421 -7.73 -11.74 17.42
C LYS A 421 -7.34 -12.51 16.17
N ILE A 422 -6.12 -13.05 16.16
CA ILE A 422 -5.60 -13.86 15.06
C ILE A 422 -5.86 -15.33 15.40
N VAL A 423 -6.41 -16.07 14.44
CA VAL A 423 -6.54 -17.52 14.48
C VAL A 423 -5.56 -18.07 13.46
N ASP A 424 -4.73 -19.00 13.91
CA ASP A 424 -3.72 -19.61 13.05
C ASP A 424 -4.36 -20.62 12.12
N PHE A 425 -4.19 -20.40 10.81
CA PHE A 425 -4.71 -21.24 9.75
C PHE A 425 -4.23 -22.69 9.85
N SER A 426 -2.98 -22.93 10.26
CA SER A 426 -2.40 -24.29 10.26
C SER A 426 -2.92 -25.20 11.39
N THR A 427 -3.51 -24.62 12.44
CA THR A 427 -3.94 -25.34 13.65
C THR A 427 -5.42 -25.17 13.95
N MET A 428 -6.16 -24.49 13.07
CA MET A 428 -7.56 -24.17 13.27
C MET A 428 -8.44 -25.42 13.18
N ASN A 429 -9.41 -25.50 14.09
CA ASN A 429 -10.56 -26.39 14.02
C ASN A 429 -11.81 -25.64 14.50
N GLU A 430 -12.95 -26.32 14.47
CA GLU A 430 -14.27 -25.84 14.89
C GLU A 430 -14.21 -25.18 16.27
N ASP A 431 -13.68 -25.88 17.27
CA ASP A 431 -13.62 -25.40 18.66
C ASP A 431 -12.78 -24.13 18.81
N ILE A 432 -11.58 -24.11 18.23
CA ILE A 432 -10.66 -22.97 18.29
C ILE A 432 -11.30 -21.75 17.63
N PHE A 433 -11.92 -21.94 16.47
CA PHE A 433 -12.54 -20.86 15.71
C PHE A 433 -13.79 -20.33 16.40
N PHE A 434 -14.67 -21.21 16.87
CA PHE A 434 -15.85 -20.87 17.66
C PHE A 434 -15.49 -20.09 18.92
N GLN A 435 -14.52 -20.58 19.71
CA GLN A 435 -14.07 -19.90 20.92
C GLN A 435 -13.44 -18.53 20.62
N ALA A 436 -12.72 -18.40 19.51
CA ALA A 436 -12.17 -17.11 19.10
C ALA A 436 -13.28 -16.10 18.78
N ILE A 437 -14.31 -16.50 18.02
CA ILE A 437 -15.47 -15.68 17.70
C ILE A 437 -16.23 -15.28 18.97
N GLN A 438 -16.55 -16.25 19.84
CA GLN A 438 -17.24 -15.99 21.11
C GLN A 438 -16.47 -14.99 21.96
N LYS A 439 -15.14 -15.13 22.06
CA LYS A 439 -14.30 -14.20 22.81
C LYS A 439 -14.42 -12.77 22.30
N VAL A 440 -14.31 -12.55 20.98
CA VAL A 440 -14.35 -11.20 20.41
C VAL A 440 -15.76 -10.59 20.48
N LEU A 441 -16.81 -11.41 20.38
CA LEU A 441 -18.19 -10.94 20.50
C LEU A 441 -18.58 -10.60 21.96
N THR A 442 -18.02 -11.31 22.94
CA THR A 442 -18.40 -11.16 24.36
C THR A 442 -17.53 -10.19 25.14
N GLU A 443 -16.22 -10.11 24.85
CA GLU A 443 -15.32 -9.18 25.53
C GLU A 443 -15.48 -7.75 24.98
N PRO A 444 -16.02 -6.78 25.76
CA PRO A 444 -16.35 -5.45 25.24
C PRO A 444 -15.13 -4.66 24.75
N SER A 445 -13.94 -4.99 25.25
CA SER A 445 -12.67 -4.32 24.92
C SER A 445 -12.41 -4.31 23.41
N TYR A 446 -12.68 -5.40 22.69
CA TYR A 446 -12.48 -5.44 21.23
C TYR A 446 -13.31 -4.39 20.50
N ARG A 447 -14.61 -4.32 20.82
CA ARG A 447 -15.53 -3.35 20.21
C ARG A 447 -15.18 -1.93 20.61
N MET A 448 -14.92 -1.68 21.89
CA MET A 448 -14.55 -0.34 22.38
C MET A 448 -13.24 0.16 21.75
N ASN A 449 -12.23 -0.71 21.65
CA ASN A 449 -10.96 -0.38 21.03
C ASN A 449 -11.15 -0.10 19.53
N MET A 450 -11.88 -0.93 18.80
CA MET A 450 -12.11 -0.68 17.38
C MET A 450 -12.93 0.58 17.13
N GLN A 451 -13.93 0.88 17.96
CA GLN A 451 -14.67 2.15 17.89
C GLN A 451 -13.78 3.36 18.21
N ARG A 452 -12.82 3.22 19.14
CA ARG A 452 -11.81 4.26 19.40
C ARG A 452 -10.93 4.47 18.17
N LEU A 453 -10.46 3.40 17.52
CA LEU A 453 -9.70 3.50 16.27
C LEU A 453 -10.51 4.15 15.16
N SER A 454 -11.79 3.78 14.98
CA SER A 454 -12.69 4.41 14.01
C SER A 454 -12.80 5.91 14.20
N ARG A 455 -13.00 6.38 15.44
CA ARG A 455 -13.07 7.82 15.75
C ARG A 455 -11.77 8.52 15.37
N LEU A 456 -10.61 7.98 15.76
CA LEU A 456 -9.31 8.55 15.42
C LEU A 456 -9.06 8.55 13.91
N HIS A 457 -9.42 7.48 13.21
CA HIS A 457 -9.21 7.35 11.78
C HIS A 457 -10.04 8.34 10.98
N ARG A 458 -11.28 8.62 11.43
CA ARG A 458 -12.21 9.53 10.75
C ARG A 458 -12.03 11.00 11.13
N ASP A 459 -11.40 11.28 12.26
CA ASP A 459 -11.15 12.63 12.76
C ASP A 459 -9.89 13.22 12.09
N GLN A 460 -10.05 13.63 10.83
CA GLN A 460 -8.96 14.18 10.01
C GLN A 460 -9.37 15.56 9.45
N PRO A 461 -8.41 16.50 9.33
CA PRO A 461 -8.70 17.85 8.83
C PRO A 461 -9.12 17.86 7.35
N ILE A 462 -8.61 16.91 6.56
CA ILE A 462 -8.93 16.73 5.14
C ILE A 462 -9.23 15.26 4.93
N LYS A 463 -10.28 14.93 4.17
CA LYS A 463 -10.59 13.54 3.84
C LYS A 463 -9.45 12.93 3.01
N PRO A 464 -9.08 11.65 3.23
CA PRO A 464 -7.96 11.04 2.51
C PRO A 464 -8.05 11.11 0.99
N MET A 465 -9.25 10.92 0.41
CA MET A 465 -9.45 11.04 -1.04
C MET A 465 -9.24 12.47 -1.54
N ASP A 466 -9.78 13.47 -0.84
CA ASP A 466 -9.60 14.88 -1.22
C ASP A 466 -8.12 15.30 -1.13
N ASN A 467 -7.41 14.80 -0.11
CA ASN A 467 -5.97 15.02 0.04
C ASN A 467 -5.19 14.38 -1.12
N ALA A 468 -5.51 13.14 -1.49
CA ALA A 468 -4.90 12.44 -2.62
C ALA A 468 -5.05 13.24 -3.92
N LEU A 469 -6.27 13.67 -4.23
CA LEU A 469 -6.59 14.42 -5.46
C LEU A 469 -5.90 15.79 -5.46
N PHE A 470 -5.90 16.50 -4.34
CA PHE A 470 -5.18 17.78 -4.23
C PHE A 470 -3.70 17.64 -4.62
N TRP A 471 -3.04 16.60 -4.11
CA TRP A 471 -1.62 16.34 -4.34
C TRP A 471 -1.32 15.84 -5.76
N ILE A 472 -2.19 14.98 -6.31
CA ILE A 472 -2.12 14.57 -7.72
C ILE A 472 -2.22 15.80 -8.64
N GLU A 473 -3.23 16.65 -8.42
CA GLU A 473 -3.38 17.88 -9.18
C GLU A 473 -2.24 18.89 -8.91
N PHE A 474 -1.66 18.89 -7.71
CA PHE A 474 -0.50 19.73 -7.39
C PHE A 474 0.68 19.39 -8.30
N VAL A 475 0.98 18.11 -8.47
CA VAL A 475 2.04 17.66 -9.39
C VAL A 475 1.70 18.03 -10.83
N MET A 476 0.44 17.87 -11.26
CA MET A 476 0.02 18.29 -12.61
C MET A 476 0.21 19.79 -12.85
N ARG A 477 -0.16 20.63 -11.87
CA ARG A 477 -0.08 22.10 -11.96
C ARG A 477 1.36 22.60 -12.00
N HIS A 478 2.26 21.98 -11.23
CA HIS A 478 3.64 22.45 -11.07
C HIS A 478 4.67 21.66 -11.89
N LYS A 479 4.25 20.59 -12.57
CA LYS A 479 5.10 19.69 -13.35
C LYS A 479 6.23 19.00 -12.55
N SER A 480 6.21 19.10 -11.22
CA SER A 480 7.09 18.39 -10.29
C SER A 480 6.69 18.69 -8.85
N ALA A 481 7.15 17.86 -7.90
CA ALA A 481 7.22 18.15 -6.47
C ALA A 481 8.66 18.02 -5.91
N ALA A 482 9.68 18.31 -6.72
CA ALA A 482 11.09 18.13 -6.35
C ALA A 482 11.52 18.83 -5.03
N HIS A 483 10.91 19.96 -4.68
CA HIS A 483 11.18 20.67 -3.42
C HIS A 483 10.76 19.90 -2.15
N LEU A 484 9.95 18.84 -2.29
CA LEU A 484 9.55 17.96 -1.20
C LEU A 484 10.47 16.73 -1.06
N ARG A 485 11.36 16.53 -2.04
CA ARG A 485 12.31 15.42 -2.03
C ARG A 485 13.55 15.80 -1.21
N THR A 486 13.96 14.90 -0.33
CA THR A 486 15.18 15.03 0.48
C THR A 486 16.45 14.99 -0.37
N GLU A 487 17.56 15.56 0.10
CA GLU A 487 18.88 15.35 -0.53
C GLU A 487 19.54 14.03 -0.09
N SER A 488 19.03 13.37 0.96
CA SER A 488 19.69 12.22 1.59
C SER A 488 20.01 11.07 0.64
N TYR A 489 19.18 10.80 -0.37
CA TYR A 489 19.43 9.71 -1.34
C TYR A 489 20.47 10.05 -2.40
N ARG A 490 20.91 11.31 -2.52
CA ARG A 490 22.01 11.73 -3.40
C ARG A 490 23.36 11.75 -2.69
N MET A 491 23.35 11.54 -1.37
CA MET A 491 24.56 11.62 -0.55
C MET A 491 25.23 10.25 -0.43
N PRO A 492 26.56 10.18 -0.46
CA PRO A 492 27.28 8.99 -0.03
C PRO A 492 26.96 8.64 1.43
N TRP A 493 26.93 7.36 1.77
CA TRP A 493 26.56 6.87 3.11
C TRP A 493 27.38 7.52 4.23
N TYR A 494 28.67 7.78 4.01
CA TYR A 494 29.56 8.37 5.01
C TYR A 494 29.22 9.85 5.29
N SER A 495 28.81 10.62 4.28
CA SER A 495 28.38 12.00 4.46
C SER A 495 26.96 12.07 5.05
N TYR A 496 26.07 11.17 4.65
CA TYR A 496 24.73 11.04 5.24
C TYR A 496 24.80 10.78 6.76
N HIS A 497 25.71 9.91 7.21
CA HIS A 497 25.95 9.63 8.62
C HIS A 497 26.98 10.56 9.29
N SER A 498 27.48 11.58 8.57
CA SER A 498 28.52 12.51 9.04
C SER A 498 29.80 11.83 9.57
N VAL A 499 30.12 10.65 9.04
CA VAL A 499 31.31 9.86 9.41
C VAL A 499 32.59 10.60 9.05
N ASP A 500 32.60 11.26 7.88
CA ASP A 500 33.66 12.17 7.46
C ASP A 500 33.94 13.27 8.50
N VAL A 501 32.89 13.94 8.98
CA VAL A 501 32.99 14.97 10.03
C VAL A 501 33.48 14.38 11.35
N MET A 502 32.93 13.24 11.77
CA MET A 502 33.34 12.57 13.01
C MET A 502 34.82 12.18 12.99
N LEU A 503 35.31 11.67 11.86
CA LEU A 503 36.72 11.31 11.69
C LEU A 503 37.64 12.53 11.77
N VAL A 504 37.26 13.66 11.17
CA VAL A 504 38.01 14.92 11.27
C VAL A 504 38.06 15.42 12.72
N LEU A 505 36.92 15.44 13.41
CA LEU A 505 36.85 15.87 14.82
C LEU A 505 37.66 14.94 15.73
N ALA A 506 37.57 13.62 15.55
CA ALA A 506 38.38 12.65 16.29
C ALA A 506 39.89 12.87 16.05
N GLY A 507 40.29 13.13 14.80
CA GLY A 507 41.66 13.48 14.45
C GLY A 507 42.17 14.73 15.18
N VAL A 508 41.36 15.79 15.23
CA VAL A 508 41.70 17.02 15.98
C VAL A 508 41.89 16.75 17.47
N VAL A 509 40.99 15.97 18.10
CA VAL A 509 41.11 15.59 19.51
C VAL A 509 42.39 14.79 19.76
N LEU A 510 42.70 13.82 18.88
CA LEU A 510 43.93 13.02 18.99
C LEU A 510 45.19 13.90 18.86
N ILE A 511 45.19 14.90 17.97
CA ILE A 511 46.30 15.86 17.85
C ILE A 511 46.45 16.69 19.12
N ILE A 512 45.35 17.19 19.71
CA ILE A 512 45.38 17.94 20.97
C ILE A 512 45.92 17.08 22.12
N LEU A 513 45.44 15.84 22.25
CA LEU A 513 45.92 14.91 23.29
C LEU A 513 47.40 14.56 23.09
N PHE A 514 47.83 14.33 21.85
CA PHE A 514 49.22 14.04 21.53
C PHE A 514 50.14 15.23 21.82
N THR A 515 49.76 16.44 21.40
CA THR A 515 50.53 17.67 21.67
C THR A 515 50.58 17.98 23.16
N PHE A 516 49.49 17.80 23.89
CA PHE A 516 49.45 17.94 25.34
C PHE A 516 50.34 16.90 26.05
N ALA A 517 50.28 15.64 25.65
CA ALA A 517 51.13 14.58 26.20
C ALA A 517 52.61 14.83 25.89
N ALA A 518 52.93 15.27 24.67
CA ALA A 518 54.28 15.66 24.27
C ALA A 518 54.76 16.86 25.08
N PHE A 519 53.92 17.87 25.30
CA PHE A 519 54.21 19.03 26.14
C PHE A 519 54.48 18.63 27.60
N ILE A 520 53.63 17.77 28.20
CA ILE A 520 53.87 17.22 29.54
C ILE A 520 55.19 16.45 29.58
N LYS A 521 55.48 15.61 28.58
CA LYS A 521 56.76 14.87 28.52
C LYS A 521 57.95 15.82 28.40
N CYS A 522 57.84 16.89 27.62
CA CYS A 522 58.84 17.94 27.54
C CYS A 522 59.02 18.66 28.89
N LEU A 523 57.95 19.03 29.57
CA LEU A 523 58.01 19.64 30.91
C LEU A 523 58.63 18.68 31.94
N CYS A 524 58.19 17.42 32.00
CA CYS A 524 58.73 16.42 32.91
C CYS A 524 60.22 16.16 32.64
N SER A 525 60.64 16.06 31.38
CA SER A 525 62.07 15.90 31.03
C SER A 525 62.91 17.14 31.30
N ALA A 526 62.34 18.35 31.18
CA ALA A 526 62.98 19.59 31.60
C ALA A 526 63.12 19.70 33.13
N CYS A 527 62.11 19.29 33.89
CA CYS A 527 62.13 19.26 35.36
C CYS A 527 63.03 18.14 35.92
N LEU A 528 63.15 17.01 35.21
CA LEU A 528 64.01 15.87 35.58
C LEU A 528 65.47 16.03 35.12
N LYS A 529 65.82 17.05 34.33
CA LYS A 529 67.21 17.50 34.15
C LYS A 529 67.71 18.12 35.46
N ARG A 530 68.06 17.25 36.42
CA ARG A 530 68.76 17.60 37.65
C ARG A 530 70.12 18.18 37.29
N LYS A 531 70.44 19.36 37.85
CA LYS A 531 71.75 20.02 37.84
C LYS A 531 72.89 18.99 37.89
N SER A 532 73.69 18.90 36.82
CA SER A 532 75.07 18.45 36.96
C SER A 532 75.75 19.43 37.92
N LYS A 533 76.17 18.95 39.10
CA LYS A 533 77.05 19.71 39.98
C LYS A 533 78.32 20.02 39.17
N ARG A 534 78.59 21.30 38.95
CA ARG A 534 79.97 21.77 38.80
C ARG A 534 80.56 21.89 40.21
N ASP A 535 81.79 21.42 40.29
CA ASP A 535 82.74 21.33 41.41
C ASP A 535 82.61 20.10 42.32
#